data_AF-A0A6J4MF33-F1
#
_entry.id   AF-A0A6J4MF33-F1
#
_cell.length_a   1.000
_cell.length_b   1.000
_cell.length_c   1.000
_cell.angle_alpha   90.00
_cell.angle_beta   90.00
_cell.angle_gamma   90.00
#
_symmetry.space_group_name_H-M   'P 1'
#
loop_
_entity.id
_entity.type
_entity.pdbx_description
1 polymer ?
#
loop_
_entity_poly.entity_id
_entity_poly.type
_entity_poly.pdbx_seq_one_letter_code
_entity_poly.pdbx_strand_id
1 'polypeptide(L)'
;MSGGSPRVRPTRRPAVSLLALTLALAGAGACDRGPSRVSALAADSLGGDVEVEALPPLPPSELDVPVAYDLAPAVAVLEAAVPRAFGNLDDRKQIPSRPNLSVAFSAERAPFAVKVRGPTATIATVVTYRAQGWYKARFAPDVSGSCGLRNEYAPRLRVALATTMRLDSDWSLHPRTRVTSVEPVSTDPRDRCLVTVAKFDVTERVVAAVRGQLEGKAALVDARLARTDVRRRVENWWGLLQRPMRIRDSLWLEIRPSTVRLGELAAEDGALVAPLTLTAAPRIISGPRPTTPPTPLPPLAAAER
;
A
#
# COMPACT_ATOMS: atom_id res chain seq x y z
N MET A 1 51.20 33.77 35.61
CA MET A 1 50.06 33.04 36.22
C MET A 1 48.94 33.01 35.20
N SER A 2 48.77 31.86 34.56
CA SER A 2 47.77 31.60 33.51
C SER A 2 46.40 31.29 34.09
N GLY A 3 45.34 31.82 33.49
CA GLY A 3 43.96 31.43 33.75
C GLY A 3 43.14 31.50 32.47
N GLY A 4 43.04 30.37 31.76
CA GLY A 4 42.40 30.26 30.46
C GLY A 4 40.88 30.19 30.54
N SER A 5 40.23 30.88 29.61
CA SER A 5 38.78 30.94 29.42
C SER A 5 38.28 29.75 28.58
N PRO A 6 37.23 29.00 28.97
CA PRO A 6 36.70 27.94 28.13
C PRO A 6 35.70 28.50 27.10
N ARG A 7 36.08 28.42 25.81
CA ARG A 7 35.17 28.63 24.68
C ARG A 7 34.24 27.42 24.55
N VAL A 8 32.95 27.60 24.84
CA VAL A 8 31.90 26.62 24.52
C VAL A 8 31.59 26.69 23.03
N ARG A 9 31.86 25.60 22.31
CA ARG A 9 31.51 25.43 20.89
C ARG A 9 29.99 25.22 20.73
N PRO A 10 29.33 25.80 19.71
CA PRO A 10 27.95 25.46 19.39
C PRO A 10 27.89 24.05 18.78
N THR A 11 27.20 23.14 19.46
CA THR A 11 26.84 21.82 18.94
C THR A 11 25.85 21.98 17.80
N ARG A 12 26.29 21.63 16.59
CA ARG A 12 25.44 21.50 15.39
C ARG A 12 24.34 20.47 15.69
N ARG A 13 23.08 20.92 15.64
CA ARG A 13 21.89 20.06 15.65
C ARG A 13 21.92 19.20 14.38
N PRO A 14 21.82 17.86 14.45
CA PRO A 14 21.52 17.08 13.26
C PRO A 14 20.08 17.35 12.86
N ALA A 15 19.90 17.83 11.63
CA ALA A 15 18.62 17.82 10.95
C ALA A 15 18.18 16.35 10.85
N VAL A 16 17.04 16.02 11.45
CA VAL A 16 16.39 14.73 11.25
C VAL A 16 15.77 14.76 9.86
N SER A 17 16.59 14.42 8.86
CA SER A 17 16.14 14.06 7.51
C SER A 17 15.31 12.78 7.64
N LEU A 18 13.99 12.90 7.44
CA LEU A 18 13.13 11.75 7.21
C LEU A 18 13.57 11.08 5.91
N LEU A 19 14.21 9.92 6.08
CA LEU A 19 14.69 9.06 5.00
C LEU A 19 13.60 8.80 3.97
N ALA A 20 13.91 9.15 2.73
CA ALA A 20 13.28 8.59 1.55
C ALA A 20 13.61 7.08 1.48
N LEU A 21 12.61 6.23 1.64
CA LEU A 21 12.74 4.79 1.36
C LEU A 21 12.29 4.53 -0.09
N THR A 22 13.24 4.70 -0.99
CA THR A 22 13.23 4.17 -2.35
C THR A 22 13.36 2.65 -2.28
N LEU A 23 12.30 1.91 -2.63
CA LEU A 23 12.43 0.49 -2.98
C LEU A 23 12.89 0.43 -4.43
N ALA A 24 14.17 0.14 -4.61
CA ALA A 24 14.75 -0.31 -5.86
C ALA A 24 14.60 -1.83 -5.94
N LEU A 25 13.99 -2.32 -7.02
CA LEU A 25 14.07 -3.70 -7.46
C LEU A 25 14.69 -3.66 -8.86
N ALA A 26 16.01 -3.79 -8.90
CA ALA A 26 16.80 -4.05 -10.10
C ALA A 26 17.94 -5.00 -9.70
N GLY A 27 18.16 -6.05 -10.49
CA GLY A 27 19.40 -6.82 -10.44
C GLY A 27 19.27 -8.30 -10.77
N ALA A 28 19.43 -8.63 -12.06
CA ALA A 28 20.28 -9.68 -12.63
C ALA A 28 19.82 -9.91 -14.08
N GLY A 29 20.65 -9.88 -15.12
CA GLY A 29 22.10 -9.78 -15.24
C GLY A 29 22.41 -10.12 -16.70
N ALA A 30 23.17 -9.25 -17.35
CA ALA A 30 23.57 -9.35 -18.75
C ALA A 30 24.52 -10.53 -19.01
N CYS A 31 24.43 -11.13 -20.19
CA CYS A 31 25.58 -11.73 -20.86
C CYS A 31 25.56 -11.28 -22.32
N ASP A 32 26.49 -10.37 -22.59
CA ASP A 32 26.87 -9.86 -23.89
C ASP A 32 27.99 -10.76 -24.45
N ARG A 33 27.82 -11.26 -25.68
CA ARG A 33 28.92 -11.77 -26.52
C ARG A 33 28.58 -11.48 -27.98
N GLY A 34 29.42 -10.64 -28.59
CA GLY A 34 29.36 -10.21 -29.98
C GLY A 34 29.61 -11.33 -31.02
N PRO A 35 29.62 -10.95 -32.31
CA PRO A 35 29.18 -11.81 -33.40
C PRO A 35 30.31 -12.69 -33.92
N SER A 36 30.06 -14.00 -34.00
CA SER A 36 30.87 -14.91 -34.81
C SER A 36 30.22 -15.05 -36.17
N ARG A 37 30.81 -14.42 -37.20
CA ARG A 37 30.51 -14.73 -38.60
C ARG A 37 31.05 -16.13 -38.88
N VAL A 38 30.15 -17.06 -39.18
CA VAL A 38 30.47 -18.29 -39.87
C VAL A 38 29.64 -18.29 -41.14
N SER A 39 30.29 -18.08 -42.28
CA SER A 39 29.76 -18.46 -43.58
C SER A 39 29.60 -19.98 -43.57
N ALA A 40 28.36 -20.45 -43.51
CA ALA A 40 28.01 -21.80 -43.88
C ALA A 40 27.30 -21.75 -45.25
N LEU A 41 27.81 -22.59 -46.13
CA LEU A 41 27.43 -22.77 -47.52
C LEU A 41 25.93 -23.01 -47.68
N ALA A 42 25.42 -22.55 -48.84
CA ALA A 42 24.11 -22.86 -49.35
C ALA A 42 23.83 -24.36 -49.22
N ALA A 43 22.81 -24.71 -48.44
CA ALA A 43 22.11 -25.97 -48.56
C ALA A 43 20.80 -25.67 -49.27
N ASP A 44 20.75 -26.04 -50.54
CA ASP A 44 19.49 -26.32 -51.23
C ASP A 44 18.72 -27.33 -50.40
N SER A 45 17.54 -26.95 -49.92
CA SER A 45 16.54 -27.90 -49.44
C SER A 45 15.15 -27.33 -49.71
N LEU A 46 14.63 -27.73 -50.87
CA LEU A 46 13.25 -28.13 -51.12
C LEU A 46 12.18 -27.38 -50.31
N GLY A 47 11.53 -26.45 -51.00
CA GLY A 47 10.23 -25.94 -50.60
C GLY A 47 9.25 -27.09 -50.43
N GLY A 48 8.92 -27.38 -49.18
CA GLY A 48 7.68 -28.01 -48.79
C GLY A 48 6.97 -27.01 -47.90
N ASP A 49 5.94 -26.35 -48.43
CA ASP A 49 4.94 -25.69 -47.61
C ASP A 49 4.35 -26.76 -46.69
N VAL A 50 4.86 -26.83 -45.45
CA VAL A 50 4.18 -27.60 -44.41
C VAL A 50 2.94 -26.79 -44.09
N GLU A 51 1.87 -27.10 -44.81
CA GLU A 51 0.54 -26.57 -44.54
C GLU A 51 0.17 -27.04 -43.13
N VAL A 52 0.31 -26.12 -42.17
CA VAL A 52 -0.07 -26.34 -40.79
C VAL A 52 -1.58 -26.43 -40.79
N GLU A 53 -2.09 -27.66 -40.87
CA GLU A 53 -3.52 -27.94 -40.86
C GLU A 53 -4.08 -27.59 -39.48
N ALA A 54 -4.56 -26.36 -39.35
CA ALA A 54 -5.20 -25.86 -38.16
C ALA A 54 -6.66 -26.31 -38.15
N LEU A 55 -7.06 -27.02 -37.11
CA LEU A 55 -8.46 -27.31 -36.83
C LEU A 55 -9.28 -26.01 -36.83
N PRO A 56 -10.58 -26.04 -37.20
CA PRO A 56 -11.43 -24.87 -37.23
C PRO A 56 -11.41 -24.13 -35.88
N PRO A 57 -11.43 -22.79 -35.89
CA PRO A 57 -11.33 -22.00 -34.66
C PRO A 57 -12.52 -22.31 -33.74
N LEU A 58 -12.22 -22.68 -32.50
CA LEU A 58 -13.23 -22.87 -31.46
C LEU A 58 -13.92 -21.53 -31.15
N PRO A 59 -15.21 -21.54 -30.74
CA PRO A 59 -15.88 -20.34 -30.29
C PRO A 59 -15.10 -19.70 -29.11
N PRO A 60 -15.18 -18.37 -28.95
CA PRO A 60 -14.55 -17.68 -27.82
C PRO A 60 -14.95 -18.35 -26.52
N SER A 61 -13.95 -18.74 -25.74
CA SER A 61 -14.14 -19.33 -24.42
C SER A 61 -13.94 -18.25 -23.38
N GLU A 62 -14.83 -18.19 -22.40
CA GLU A 62 -14.69 -17.34 -21.23
C GLU A 62 -14.11 -18.19 -20.09
N LEU A 63 -13.08 -17.64 -19.44
CA LEU A 63 -12.44 -18.23 -18.30
C LEU A 63 -12.54 -17.26 -17.14
N ASP A 64 -13.28 -17.65 -16.10
CA ASP A 64 -13.33 -16.93 -14.84
C ASP A 64 -12.21 -17.42 -13.93
N VAL A 65 -11.26 -16.53 -13.64
CA VAL A 65 -10.14 -16.80 -12.76
C VAL A 65 -10.28 -15.95 -11.49
N PRO A 66 -10.63 -16.54 -10.34
CA PRO A 66 -10.60 -15.82 -9.08
C PRO A 66 -9.15 -15.61 -8.67
N VAL A 67 -8.68 -14.36 -8.75
CA VAL A 67 -7.35 -14.01 -8.25
C VAL A 67 -7.46 -13.64 -6.78
N ALA A 68 -7.04 -14.56 -5.91
CA ALA A 68 -6.93 -14.32 -4.48
C ALA A 68 -5.58 -13.68 -4.15
N TYR A 69 -5.62 -12.53 -3.48
CA TYR A 69 -4.43 -11.84 -2.96
C TYR A 69 -4.45 -11.87 -1.44
N ASP A 70 -3.55 -12.64 -0.84
CA ASP A 70 -3.34 -12.65 0.61
C ASP A 70 -2.81 -11.29 1.09
N LEU A 71 -3.54 -10.68 2.03
CA LEU A 71 -3.20 -9.37 2.58
C LEU A 71 -2.22 -9.46 3.76
N ALA A 72 -1.97 -10.64 4.33
CA ALA A 72 -1.10 -10.80 5.49
C ALA A 72 0.31 -10.21 5.28
N PRO A 73 0.99 -10.42 4.14
CA PRO A 73 2.29 -9.79 3.89
C PRO A 73 2.21 -8.27 3.83
N ALA A 74 1.14 -7.72 3.25
CA ALA A 74 0.94 -6.28 3.17
C ALA A 74 0.69 -5.67 4.57
N VAL A 75 -0.06 -6.37 5.42
CA VAL A 75 -0.29 -5.98 6.82
C VAL A 75 1.01 -6.03 7.62
N ALA A 76 1.85 -7.05 7.43
CA ALA A 76 3.15 -7.15 8.09
C ALA A 76 4.08 -5.99 7.72
N VAL A 77 4.12 -5.61 6.44
CA VAL A 77 4.88 -4.44 5.98
C VAL A 77 4.34 -3.14 6.60
N LEU A 78 3.01 -2.99 6.68
CA LEU A 78 2.39 -1.84 7.33
C LEU A 78 2.74 -1.76 8.83
N GLU A 79 2.68 -2.89 9.54
CA GLU A 79 3.06 -3.00 10.96
C GLU A 79 4.52 -2.60 11.20
N ALA A 80 5.43 -3.00 10.30
CA ALA A 80 6.84 -2.62 10.39
C ALA A 80 7.08 -1.14 10.04
N ALA A 81 6.32 -0.59 9.09
CA ALA A 81 6.51 0.78 8.61
C ALA A 81 5.93 1.84 9.56
N VAL A 82 4.89 1.53 10.31
CA VAL A 82 4.24 2.47 11.25
C VAL A 82 4.67 2.15 12.68
N PRO A 83 5.43 3.05 13.35
CA PRO A 83 5.86 2.84 14.72
C PRO A 83 4.71 2.48 15.65
N ARG A 84 4.96 1.57 16.60
CA ARG A 84 3.97 1.28 17.65
C ARG A 84 3.89 2.38 18.69
N ALA A 85 5.00 3.07 18.95
CA ALA A 85 5.07 4.17 19.90
C ALA A 85 5.28 5.51 19.17
N PHE A 86 4.60 6.55 19.65
CA PHE A 86 4.68 7.92 19.13
C PHE A 86 4.91 8.90 20.27
N GLY A 87 5.77 9.89 20.05
CA GLY A 87 6.02 10.96 21.01
C GLY A 87 6.79 10.48 22.25
N ASN A 88 7.09 11.43 23.12
CA ASN A 88 7.71 11.23 24.41
C ASN A 88 7.17 12.30 25.38
N LEU A 89 6.85 11.91 26.62
CA LEU A 89 6.37 12.82 27.67
C LEU A 89 7.47 13.79 28.16
N ASP A 90 8.74 13.44 27.98
CA ASP A 90 9.87 14.31 28.30
C ASP A 90 10.11 15.40 27.23
N ASP A 91 9.54 15.22 26.03
CA ASP A 91 9.69 16.12 24.88
C ASP A 91 8.61 17.23 24.90
N ARG A 92 8.80 18.23 25.78
CA ARG A 92 7.92 19.40 25.89
C ARG A 92 8.02 20.28 24.65
N LYS A 93 6.95 20.32 23.84
CA LYS A 93 6.86 21.15 22.63
C LYS A 93 5.97 22.36 22.85
N GLN A 94 6.46 23.52 22.47
CA GLN A 94 5.66 24.74 22.44
C GLN A 94 4.75 24.72 21.21
N ILE A 95 3.49 25.13 21.37
CA ILE A 95 2.56 25.19 20.25
C ILE A 95 2.84 26.50 19.49
N PRO A 96 3.18 26.46 18.18
CA PRO A 96 3.56 27.66 17.43
C PRO A 96 2.49 28.77 17.44
N SER A 97 1.22 28.38 17.41
CA SER A 97 0.08 29.31 17.46
C SER A 97 -0.24 29.84 18.87
N ARG A 98 0.36 29.27 19.92
CA ARG A 98 0.10 29.62 21.33
C ARG A 98 1.40 29.52 22.15
N PRO A 99 2.23 30.58 22.18
CA PRO A 99 3.54 30.53 22.84
C PRO A 99 3.45 30.34 24.36
N ASN A 100 2.32 30.64 24.98
CA ASN A 100 2.06 30.37 26.39
C ASN A 100 1.66 28.90 26.67
N LEU A 101 1.48 28.07 25.65
CA LEU A 101 1.05 26.68 25.78
C LEU A 101 2.16 25.74 25.29
N SER A 102 2.54 24.80 26.14
CA SER A 102 3.39 23.68 25.77
C SER A 102 2.68 22.37 26.00
N VAL A 103 2.98 21.36 25.20
CA VAL A 103 2.40 20.02 25.30
C VAL A 103 3.48 18.96 25.10
N ALA A 104 3.34 17.86 25.81
CA ALA A 104 4.06 16.62 25.59
C ALA A 104 3.07 15.47 25.55
N PHE A 105 3.32 14.47 24.72
CA PHE A 105 2.44 13.31 24.61
C PHE A 105 3.23 12.05 24.31
N SER A 106 2.69 10.93 24.75
CA SER A 106 3.12 9.59 24.32
C SER A 106 1.89 8.81 23.91
N ALA A 107 1.96 8.11 22.80
CA ALA A 107 0.89 7.24 22.34
C ALA A 107 1.45 5.88 21.92
N GLU A 108 0.69 4.83 22.20
CA GLU A 108 1.00 3.45 21.85
C GLU A 108 -0.16 2.85 21.06
N ARG A 109 0.16 2.26 19.92
CA ARG A 109 -0.80 1.69 18.97
C ARG A 109 -0.83 0.17 19.10
N ALA A 110 -2.03 -0.39 19.20
CA ALA A 110 -2.28 -1.81 19.06
C ALA A 110 -2.06 -2.30 17.60
N PRO A 111 -1.95 -3.60 17.33
CA PRO A 111 -1.91 -4.09 15.95
C PRO A 111 -3.10 -3.61 15.10
N PHE A 112 -2.87 -3.40 13.81
CA PHE A 112 -3.88 -3.02 12.84
C PHE A 112 -4.84 -4.18 12.60
N ALA A 113 -6.13 -3.87 12.61
CA ALA A 113 -7.17 -4.73 12.07
C ALA A 113 -7.50 -4.25 10.67
N VAL A 114 -7.38 -5.15 9.68
CA VAL A 114 -7.72 -4.86 8.28
C VAL A 114 -8.99 -5.60 7.91
N LYS A 115 -9.92 -4.88 7.29
CA LYS A 115 -11.15 -5.44 6.72
C LYS A 115 -11.32 -4.93 5.32
N VAL A 116 -11.68 -5.81 4.39
CA VAL A 116 -11.99 -5.43 3.02
C VAL A 116 -13.47 -5.67 2.77
N ARG A 117 -14.13 -4.74 2.08
CA ARG A 117 -15.51 -4.88 1.61
C ARG A 117 -15.64 -4.21 0.25
N GLY A 118 -15.95 -4.98 -0.79
CA GLY A 118 -15.98 -4.44 -2.13
C GLY A 118 -14.61 -3.87 -2.52
N PRO A 119 -14.56 -2.70 -3.16
CA PRO A 119 -13.31 -2.00 -3.46
C PRO A 119 -12.70 -1.25 -2.26
N THR A 120 -13.27 -1.34 -1.06
CA THR A 120 -12.83 -0.55 0.10
C THR A 120 -12.08 -1.39 1.12
N ALA A 121 -10.82 -1.03 1.37
CA ALA A 121 -10.04 -1.55 2.48
C ALA A 121 -10.14 -0.59 3.67
N THR A 122 -10.50 -1.12 4.84
CA THR A 122 -10.55 -0.39 6.12
C THR A 122 -9.44 -0.88 7.01
N ILE A 123 -8.61 0.05 7.50
CA ILE A 123 -7.55 -0.20 8.46
C ILE A 123 -7.95 0.49 9.75
N ALA A 124 -8.02 -0.27 10.84
CA ALA A 124 -8.37 0.26 12.15
C ALA A 124 -7.34 -0.13 13.21
N THR A 125 -7.18 0.71 14.21
CA THR A 125 -6.35 0.42 15.37
C THR A 125 -6.90 1.11 16.61
N VAL A 126 -6.55 0.58 17.77
CA VAL A 126 -6.71 1.29 19.04
C VAL A 126 -5.38 1.97 19.39
N VAL A 127 -5.45 3.21 19.83
CA VAL A 127 -4.31 3.99 20.31
C VAL A 127 -4.55 4.36 21.76
N THR A 128 -3.67 3.91 22.64
CA THR A 128 -3.63 4.32 24.05
C THR A 128 -2.70 5.53 24.16
N TYR A 129 -3.12 6.60 24.82
CA TYR A 129 -2.32 7.82 24.87
C TYR A 129 -2.24 8.44 26.27
N ARG A 130 -1.22 9.26 26.44
CA ARG A 130 -0.97 10.09 27.62
C ARG A 130 -0.57 11.47 27.14
N ALA A 131 -1.01 12.49 27.85
CA ALA A 131 -0.70 13.87 27.50
C ALA A 131 -0.47 14.71 28.74
N GLN A 132 0.44 15.67 28.61
CA GLN A 132 0.68 16.72 29.59
C GLN A 132 0.74 18.06 28.87
N GLY A 133 0.03 19.05 29.42
CA GLY A 133 0.05 20.43 28.97
C GLY A 133 0.56 21.34 30.07
N TRP A 134 1.27 22.40 29.68
CA TRP A 134 1.71 23.47 30.56
C TRP A 134 1.26 24.81 29.99
N TYR A 135 0.63 25.61 30.83
CA TYR A 135 0.20 26.96 30.51
C TYR A 135 1.00 27.96 31.33
N LYS A 136 1.74 28.84 30.64
CA LYS A 136 2.50 29.91 31.26
C LYS A 136 1.67 31.18 31.35
N ALA A 137 1.23 31.52 32.56
CA ALA A 137 0.57 32.79 32.84
C ALA A 137 1.60 33.93 32.93
N ARG A 138 1.20 35.15 32.55
CA ARG A 138 2.12 36.31 32.51
C ARG A 138 2.69 36.70 33.88
N PHE A 139 1.93 36.45 34.95
CA PHE A 139 2.26 36.85 36.33
C PHE A 139 2.01 35.75 37.37
N ALA A 140 1.90 34.49 36.94
CA ALA A 140 1.67 33.36 37.85
C ALA A 140 2.52 32.14 37.42
N PRO A 141 2.75 31.17 38.33
CA PRO A 141 3.48 29.94 38.02
C PRO A 141 2.84 29.16 36.85
N ASP A 142 3.63 28.33 36.19
CA ASP A 142 3.15 27.42 35.14
C ASP A 142 2.06 26.50 35.71
N VAL A 143 0.87 26.53 35.10
CA VAL A 143 -0.21 25.60 35.43
C VAL A 143 -0.09 24.40 34.51
N SER A 144 0.11 23.22 35.09
CA SER A 144 0.14 21.97 34.33
C SER A 144 -1.13 21.16 34.50
N GLY A 145 -1.55 20.51 33.42
CA GLY A 145 -2.61 19.53 33.44
C GLY A 145 -2.19 18.29 32.67
N SER A 146 -2.59 17.10 33.14
CA SER A 146 -2.31 15.84 32.47
C SER A 146 -3.54 14.97 32.35
N CYS A 147 -3.53 14.03 31.41
CA CYS A 147 -4.43 12.88 31.44
C CYS A 147 -3.67 11.60 31.08
N GLY A 148 -4.07 10.50 31.73
CA GLY A 148 -3.42 9.20 31.57
C GLY A 148 -2.04 9.09 32.22
N LEU A 149 -1.72 10.01 33.14
CA LEU A 149 -0.50 10.00 33.95
C LEU A 149 -0.82 9.65 35.41
N ARG A 150 0.18 9.18 36.16
CA ARG A 150 0.04 8.74 37.56
C ARG A 150 -0.92 7.54 37.68
N ASN A 151 -1.72 7.45 38.74
CA ASN A 151 -2.70 6.37 38.98
C ASN A 151 -3.97 6.50 38.12
N GLU A 152 -3.92 7.24 37.01
CA GLU A 152 -5.02 7.41 36.06
C GLU A 152 -4.87 6.44 34.88
N TYR A 153 -5.99 5.94 34.37
CA TYR A 153 -6.00 5.12 33.16
C TYR A 153 -5.58 5.95 31.95
N ALA A 154 -4.72 5.39 31.11
CA ALA A 154 -4.37 5.99 29.83
C ALA A 154 -5.56 5.87 28.86
N PRO A 155 -6.13 6.99 28.36
CA PRO A 155 -7.31 6.92 27.51
C PRO A 155 -7.02 6.25 26.17
N ARG A 156 -8.07 5.66 25.57
CA ARG A 156 -7.97 4.91 24.32
C ARG A 156 -8.84 5.54 23.23
N LEU A 157 -8.27 5.70 22.04
CA LEU A 157 -8.97 6.12 20.83
C LEU A 157 -9.04 4.95 19.85
N ARG A 158 -10.20 4.76 19.24
CA ARG A 158 -10.32 4.01 18.00
C ARG A 158 -10.02 4.94 16.84
N VAL A 159 -9.11 4.53 15.97
CA VAL A 159 -8.77 5.23 14.73
C VAL A 159 -9.02 4.29 13.58
N ALA A 160 -9.77 4.75 12.57
CA ALA A 160 -10.01 4.00 11.34
C ALA A 160 -9.87 4.87 10.10
N LEU A 161 -9.22 4.31 9.09
CA LEU A 161 -9.07 4.85 7.75
C LEU A 161 -9.76 3.88 6.78
N ALA A 162 -10.45 4.42 5.79
CA ALA A 162 -10.94 3.63 4.66
C ALA A 162 -10.34 4.15 3.37
N THR A 163 -9.79 3.24 2.57
CA THR A 163 -9.25 3.51 1.25
C THR A 163 -10.09 2.76 0.23
N THR A 164 -10.78 3.50 -0.64
CA THR A 164 -11.51 2.95 -1.77
C THR A 164 -10.59 2.92 -2.98
N MET A 165 -10.39 1.75 -3.58
CA MET A 165 -9.50 1.51 -4.71
C MET A 165 -10.32 1.38 -6.00
N ARG A 166 -9.98 2.15 -7.02
CA ARG A 166 -10.57 2.01 -8.36
C ARG A 166 -9.47 1.74 -9.36
N LEU A 167 -9.73 0.85 -10.30
CA LEU A 167 -8.87 0.60 -11.45
C LEU A 167 -9.58 1.19 -12.68
N ASP A 168 -8.88 1.96 -13.49
CA ASP A 168 -9.42 2.46 -14.76
C ASP A 168 -9.10 1.53 -15.94
N SER A 169 -9.56 1.91 -17.13
CA SER A 169 -9.32 1.16 -18.36
C SER A 169 -7.84 1.06 -18.74
N ASP A 170 -7.00 1.97 -18.26
CA ASP A 170 -5.56 1.98 -18.55
C ASP A 170 -4.76 1.19 -17.51
N TRP A 171 -5.44 0.50 -16.60
CA TRP A 171 -4.86 -0.26 -15.49
C TRP A 171 -4.17 0.63 -14.46
N SER A 172 -4.59 1.89 -14.32
CA SER A 172 -4.11 2.82 -13.31
C SER A 172 -4.97 2.76 -12.05
N LEU A 173 -4.30 2.62 -10.90
CA LEU A 173 -4.94 2.56 -9.60
C LEU A 173 -5.22 3.98 -9.07
N HIS A 174 -6.49 4.26 -8.82
CA HIS A 174 -7.00 5.51 -8.24
C HIS A 174 -7.50 5.27 -6.81
N PRO A 175 -6.62 5.34 -5.81
CA PRO A 175 -6.98 5.21 -4.41
C PRO A 175 -7.61 6.51 -3.89
N ARG A 176 -8.61 6.37 -3.01
CA ARG A 176 -9.18 7.48 -2.25
C ARG A 176 -9.30 7.13 -0.77
N THR A 177 -8.44 7.74 0.03
CA THR A 177 -8.38 7.52 1.48
C THR A 177 -9.16 8.59 2.22
N ARG A 178 -9.92 8.15 3.24
CA ARG A 178 -10.65 9.03 4.16
C ARG A 178 -10.54 8.51 5.59
N VAL A 179 -10.60 9.43 6.54
CA VAL A 179 -10.75 9.08 7.95
C VAL A 179 -12.21 8.74 8.20
N THR A 180 -12.48 7.52 8.66
CA THR A 180 -13.85 7.05 8.93
C THR A 180 -14.21 7.11 10.40
N SER A 181 -13.22 6.97 11.29
CA SER A 181 -13.44 7.08 12.74
C SER A 181 -12.20 7.61 13.43
N VAL A 182 -12.42 8.57 14.34
CA VAL A 182 -11.50 8.97 15.40
C VAL A 182 -12.42 9.29 16.57
N GLU A 183 -12.45 8.40 17.55
CA GLU A 183 -13.38 8.48 18.67
C GLU A 183 -12.82 7.73 19.88
N PRO A 184 -13.24 8.05 21.11
CA PRO A 184 -12.97 7.22 22.28
C PRO A 184 -13.45 5.78 22.07
N VAL A 185 -12.71 4.79 22.58
CA VAL A 185 -13.11 3.39 22.46
C VAL A 185 -14.48 3.11 23.11
N SER A 186 -14.80 3.85 24.17
CA SER A 186 -16.09 3.81 24.87
C SER A 186 -16.42 5.16 25.52
N THR A 187 -17.62 5.28 26.09
CA THR A 187 -18.06 6.44 26.87
C THR A 187 -17.62 6.41 28.34
N ASP A 188 -16.94 5.35 28.77
CA ASP A 188 -16.42 5.19 30.12
C ASP A 188 -15.38 6.30 30.43
N PRO A 189 -15.40 6.91 31.63
CA PRO A 189 -14.37 7.84 32.08
C PRO A 189 -12.92 7.44 31.78
N ARG A 190 -12.60 6.14 31.75
CA ARG A 190 -11.26 5.63 31.42
C ARG A 190 -10.78 5.97 30.00
N ASP A 191 -11.70 6.20 29.06
CA ASP A 191 -11.39 6.49 27.65
C ASP A 191 -11.49 7.99 27.33
N ARG A 192 -11.80 8.81 28.34
CA ARG A 192 -11.85 10.27 28.24
C ARG A 192 -10.57 10.90 28.79
N CYS A 193 -10.09 11.95 28.12
CA CYS A 193 -8.98 12.75 28.61
C CYS A 193 -9.48 13.83 29.55
N LEU A 194 -9.59 13.47 30.83
CA LEU A 194 -9.92 14.39 31.91
C LEU A 194 -8.64 15.00 32.47
N VAL A 195 -8.49 16.31 32.31
CA VAL A 195 -7.32 17.03 32.82
C VAL A 195 -7.46 17.22 34.34
N THR A 196 -6.37 16.95 35.06
CA THR A 196 -6.26 17.02 36.54
C THR A 196 -6.66 18.38 37.13
N VAL A 197 -6.90 18.44 38.45
CA VAL A 197 -7.29 19.62 39.25
C VAL A 197 -8.75 20.09 39.10
N ALA A 198 -9.34 20.00 37.90
CA ALA A 198 -10.74 20.43 37.69
C ALA A 198 -11.57 19.49 36.78
N LYS A 199 -11.04 18.32 36.42
CA LYS A 199 -11.69 17.33 35.53
C LYS A 199 -12.19 17.95 34.22
N PHE A 200 -11.44 18.93 33.69
CA PHE A 200 -11.78 19.53 32.41
C PHE A 200 -11.60 18.47 31.32
N ASP A 201 -12.70 18.13 30.65
CA ASP A 201 -12.65 17.19 29.54
C ASP A 201 -12.08 17.87 28.29
N VAL A 202 -10.97 17.34 27.79
CA VAL A 202 -10.34 17.79 26.54
C VAL A 202 -10.38 16.71 25.45
N THR A 203 -11.12 15.63 25.65
CA THR A 203 -11.23 14.49 24.73
C THR A 203 -11.52 14.94 23.30
N GLU A 204 -12.52 15.80 23.12
CA GLU A 204 -12.90 16.32 21.79
C GLU A 204 -11.78 17.11 21.11
N ARG A 205 -10.95 17.84 21.89
CA ARG A 205 -9.80 18.56 21.35
C ARG A 205 -8.71 17.60 20.87
N VAL A 206 -8.49 16.52 21.61
CA VAL A 206 -7.55 15.46 21.22
C VAL A 206 -8.06 14.75 19.96
N VAL A 207 -9.33 14.36 19.94
CA VAL A 207 -9.98 13.73 18.78
C VAL A 207 -9.87 14.61 17.53
N ALA A 208 -10.19 15.90 17.64
CA ALA A 208 -10.09 16.84 16.54
C ALA A 208 -8.64 17.00 16.05
N ALA A 209 -7.66 17.09 16.96
CA ALA A 209 -6.25 17.19 16.59
C ALA A 209 -5.75 15.95 15.85
N VAL A 210 -6.09 14.74 16.34
CA VAL A 210 -5.73 13.47 15.70
C VAL A 210 -6.39 13.35 14.33
N ARG A 211 -7.68 13.67 14.22
CA ARG A 211 -8.42 13.65 12.96
C ARG A 211 -7.78 14.56 11.92
N GLY A 212 -7.50 15.82 12.26
CA GLY A 212 -6.88 16.77 11.34
C GLY A 212 -5.49 16.32 10.86
N GLN A 213 -4.70 15.68 11.72
CA GLN A 213 -3.41 15.10 11.33
C GLN A 213 -3.54 13.93 10.35
N LEU A 214 -4.56 13.08 10.54
CA LEU A 214 -4.80 11.93 9.66
C LEU A 214 -5.36 12.39 8.30
N GLU A 215 -6.32 13.33 8.30
CA GLU A 215 -6.88 13.92 7.10
C GLU A 215 -5.80 14.62 6.26
N GLY A 216 -4.92 15.39 6.92
CA GLY A 216 -3.78 16.05 6.25
C GLY A 216 -2.78 15.08 5.62
N LYS A 217 -2.79 13.79 6.00
CA LYS A 217 -1.91 12.75 5.45
C LYS A 217 -2.61 11.81 4.47
N ALA A 218 -3.93 11.89 4.32
CA ALA A 218 -4.68 10.99 3.44
C ALA A 218 -4.19 11.05 1.98
N ALA A 219 -3.91 12.26 1.47
CA ALA A 219 -3.38 12.44 0.11
C ALA A 219 -2.00 11.80 -0.10
N LEU A 220 -1.17 11.71 0.94
CA LEU A 220 0.12 11.04 0.87
C LEU A 220 -0.05 9.51 0.74
N VAL A 221 -1.03 8.95 1.45
CA VAL A 221 -1.40 7.53 1.32
C VAL A 221 -1.88 7.24 -0.10
N ASP A 222 -2.79 8.08 -0.62
CA ASP A 222 -3.30 7.96 -1.99
C ASP A 222 -2.16 8.02 -3.01
N ALA A 223 -1.29 9.03 -2.89
CA ALA A 223 -0.13 9.16 -3.78
C ALA A 223 0.84 7.97 -3.69
N ARG A 224 0.97 7.32 -2.53
CA ARG A 224 1.83 6.13 -2.38
C ARG A 224 1.24 4.92 -3.07
N LEU A 225 -0.06 4.69 -2.89
CA LEU A 225 -0.78 3.57 -3.48
C LEU A 225 -0.88 3.70 -5.00
N ALA A 226 -1.12 4.91 -5.52
CA ALA A 226 -1.21 5.22 -6.94
C ALA A 226 0.09 4.93 -7.72
N ARG A 227 1.25 4.82 -7.05
CA ARG A 227 2.53 4.44 -7.69
C ARG A 227 2.65 2.96 -8.00
N THR A 228 1.66 2.15 -7.62
CA THR A 228 1.67 0.72 -7.92
C THR A 228 1.42 0.51 -9.41
N ASP A 229 2.42 -0.02 -10.12
CA ASP A 229 2.32 -0.35 -11.53
C ASP A 229 1.55 -1.67 -11.72
N VAL A 230 0.22 -1.58 -11.66
CA VAL A 230 -0.69 -2.72 -11.84
C VAL A 230 -0.57 -3.24 -13.27
N ARG A 231 -0.49 -2.34 -14.25
CA ARG A 231 -0.38 -2.67 -15.68
C ARG A 231 0.78 -3.63 -15.94
N ARG A 232 2.01 -3.29 -15.52
CA ARG A 232 3.20 -4.12 -15.75
C ARG A 232 3.07 -5.51 -15.11
N ARG A 233 2.46 -5.58 -13.92
CA ARG A 233 2.22 -6.86 -13.25
C ARG A 233 1.29 -7.75 -14.09
N VAL A 234 0.23 -7.18 -14.64
CA VAL A 234 -0.72 -7.90 -15.48
C VAL A 234 -0.12 -8.23 -16.84
N GLU A 235 0.65 -7.33 -17.45
CA GLU A 235 1.37 -7.57 -18.72
C GLU A 235 2.31 -8.77 -18.61
N ASN A 236 3.00 -8.95 -17.48
CA ASN A 236 3.82 -10.13 -17.24
C ASN A 236 3.01 -11.43 -17.29
N TRP A 237 1.84 -11.47 -16.64
CA TRP A 237 0.94 -12.62 -16.69
C TRP A 237 0.32 -12.81 -18.08
N TRP A 238 -0.07 -11.73 -18.73
CA TRP A 238 -0.62 -11.73 -20.09
C TRP A 238 0.37 -12.33 -21.10
N GLY A 239 1.64 -11.96 -21.00
CA GLY A 239 2.70 -12.52 -21.84
C GLY A 239 3.00 -13.98 -21.54
N LEU A 240 2.75 -14.47 -20.31
CA LEU A 240 2.89 -15.88 -19.96
C LEU A 240 1.76 -16.73 -20.56
N LEU A 241 0.51 -16.24 -20.48
CA LEU A 241 -0.68 -16.93 -21.01
C LEU A 241 -0.59 -17.21 -22.51
N GLN A 242 0.08 -16.32 -23.25
CA GLN A 242 0.23 -16.42 -24.70
C GLN A 242 1.37 -17.35 -25.16
N ARG A 243 2.17 -17.90 -24.24
CA ARG A 243 3.29 -18.77 -24.62
C ARG A 243 2.74 -20.11 -25.12
N PRO A 244 3.18 -20.61 -26.30
CA PRO A 244 2.79 -21.93 -26.76
C PRO A 244 3.19 -23.02 -25.76
N MET A 245 2.23 -23.82 -25.34
CA MET A 245 2.40 -24.91 -24.39
C MET A 245 2.42 -26.24 -25.15
N ARG A 246 3.46 -27.06 -24.96
CA ARG A 246 3.52 -28.38 -25.59
C ARG A 246 2.55 -29.31 -24.86
N ILE A 247 1.59 -29.88 -25.59
CA ILE A 247 0.69 -30.91 -25.05
C ILE A 247 1.36 -32.28 -25.18
N ARG A 248 1.83 -32.61 -26.37
CA ARG A 248 2.51 -33.87 -26.74
C ARG A 248 3.38 -33.66 -27.97
N ASP A 249 4.01 -34.72 -28.47
CA ASP A 249 4.89 -34.65 -29.64
C ASP A 249 4.22 -33.94 -30.82
N SER A 250 4.88 -32.86 -31.27
CA SER A 250 4.41 -32.00 -32.35
C SER A 250 2.98 -31.49 -32.18
N LEU A 251 2.49 -31.31 -30.94
CA LEU A 251 1.19 -30.73 -30.65
C LEU A 251 1.32 -29.62 -29.61
N TRP A 252 0.88 -28.43 -29.99
CA TRP A 252 1.00 -27.22 -29.19
C TRP A 252 -0.38 -26.61 -28.93
N LEU A 253 -0.62 -26.21 -27.68
CA LEU A 253 -1.74 -25.35 -27.30
C LEU A 253 -1.28 -23.90 -27.35
N GLU A 254 -2.00 -23.09 -28.11
CA GLU A 254 -1.88 -21.64 -28.14
C GLU A 254 -3.15 -21.03 -27.55
N ILE A 255 -3.01 -20.16 -26.55
CA ILE A 255 -4.12 -19.39 -26.00
C ILE A 255 -3.98 -17.97 -26.52
N ARG A 256 -4.99 -17.48 -27.24
CA ARG A 256 -5.05 -16.10 -27.74
C ARG A 256 -6.11 -15.32 -26.96
N PRO A 257 -5.73 -14.66 -25.87
CA PRO A 257 -6.66 -13.85 -25.11
C PRO A 257 -6.92 -12.52 -25.81
N SER A 258 -8.15 -12.00 -25.69
CA SER A 258 -8.59 -10.78 -26.38
C SER A 258 -9.11 -9.70 -25.43
N THR A 259 -9.73 -10.07 -24.32
CA THR A 259 -10.31 -9.13 -23.36
C THR A 259 -10.05 -9.59 -21.93
N VAL A 260 -10.01 -8.63 -21.01
CA VAL A 260 -10.02 -8.88 -19.57
C VAL A 260 -11.07 -7.99 -18.93
N ARG A 261 -11.93 -8.59 -18.11
CA ARG A 261 -12.92 -7.87 -17.31
C ARG A 261 -12.64 -8.09 -15.84
N LEU A 262 -12.77 -7.03 -15.05
CA LEU A 262 -12.71 -7.11 -13.59
C LEU A 262 -14.12 -7.08 -13.03
N GLY A 263 -14.50 -8.14 -12.32
CA GLY A 263 -15.74 -8.20 -11.56
C GLY A 263 -15.63 -7.48 -10.21
N GLU A 264 -16.64 -7.63 -9.37
CA GLU A 264 -16.66 -6.99 -8.06
C GLU A 264 -15.60 -7.61 -7.13
N LEU A 265 -14.77 -6.75 -6.54
CA LEU A 265 -13.79 -7.19 -5.56
C LEU A 265 -14.50 -7.71 -4.30
N ALA A 266 -14.13 -8.89 -3.84
CA ALA A 266 -14.64 -9.49 -2.62
C ALA A 266 -13.54 -9.68 -1.57
N ALA A 267 -13.95 -9.95 -0.34
CA ALA A 267 -13.03 -10.26 0.75
C ALA A 267 -13.42 -11.60 1.35
N GLU A 268 -12.52 -12.57 1.29
CA GLU A 268 -12.75 -13.94 1.76
C GLU A 268 -11.54 -14.39 2.56
N ASP A 269 -11.77 -14.84 3.80
CA ASP A 269 -10.74 -15.41 4.69
C ASP A 269 -9.46 -14.57 4.86
N GLY A 270 -9.57 -13.24 4.81
CA GLY A 270 -8.43 -12.32 4.93
C GLY A 270 -7.69 -12.05 3.61
N ALA A 271 -8.15 -12.63 2.50
CA ALA A 271 -7.70 -12.33 1.16
C ALA A 271 -8.66 -11.35 0.44
N LEU A 272 -8.08 -10.55 -0.46
CA LEU A 272 -8.84 -9.79 -1.46
C LEU A 272 -9.02 -10.70 -2.68
N VAL A 273 -10.26 -10.99 -3.06
CA VAL A 273 -10.58 -11.78 -4.24
C VAL A 273 -10.97 -10.84 -5.37
N ALA A 274 -10.22 -10.88 -6.46
CA ALA A 274 -10.50 -10.15 -7.69
C ALA A 274 -10.94 -11.14 -8.77
N PRO A 275 -12.25 -11.26 -9.05
CA PRO A 275 -12.72 -12.09 -10.15
C PRO A 275 -12.31 -11.44 -11.48
N LEU A 276 -11.51 -12.15 -12.26
CA LEU A 276 -11.11 -11.74 -13.60
C LEU A 276 -11.76 -12.67 -14.63
N THR A 277 -12.50 -12.09 -15.57
CA THR A 277 -13.03 -12.83 -16.72
C THR A 277 -12.12 -12.58 -17.92
N LEU A 278 -11.57 -13.66 -18.46
CA LEU A 278 -10.69 -13.67 -19.62
C LEU A 278 -11.45 -14.28 -20.81
N THR A 279 -11.60 -13.54 -21.91
CA THR A 279 -12.05 -14.14 -23.17
C THR A 279 -10.84 -14.54 -23.99
N ALA A 280 -10.79 -15.79 -24.44
CA ALA A 280 -9.71 -16.32 -25.27
C ALA A 280 -10.20 -17.29 -26.35
N ALA A 281 -9.44 -17.39 -27.43
CA ALA A 281 -9.66 -18.37 -28.49
C ALA A 281 -8.51 -19.42 -28.48
N PRO A 282 -8.64 -20.52 -27.73
CA PRO A 282 -7.63 -21.56 -27.69
C PRO A 282 -7.54 -22.28 -29.04
N ARG A 283 -6.32 -22.62 -29.46
CA ARG A 283 -6.04 -23.38 -30.69
C ARG A 283 -5.04 -24.47 -30.43
N ILE A 284 -5.30 -25.63 -31.02
CA ILE A 284 -4.35 -26.73 -31.06
C ILE A 284 -3.68 -26.72 -32.42
N ILE A 285 -2.35 -26.65 -32.42
CA ILE A 285 -1.52 -26.55 -33.62
C ILE A 285 -0.62 -27.79 -33.68
N SER A 286 -0.67 -28.50 -34.80
CA SER A 286 0.24 -29.61 -35.10
C SER A 286 1.53 -29.09 -35.74
N GLY A 287 2.65 -29.77 -35.48
CA GLY A 287 3.95 -29.47 -36.08
C GLY A 287 4.92 -28.72 -35.16
N PRO A 288 5.79 -27.86 -35.73
CA PRO A 288 6.81 -27.15 -34.97
C PRO A 288 6.18 -26.15 -33.99
N ARG A 289 6.98 -25.67 -33.03
CA ARG A 289 6.50 -24.69 -32.06
C ARG A 289 5.97 -23.44 -32.77
N PRO A 290 4.72 -23.02 -32.50
CA PRO A 290 4.19 -21.78 -33.05
C PRO A 290 5.05 -20.58 -32.64
N THR A 291 5.28 -19.64 -33.56
CA THR A 291 6.03 -18.40 -33.32
C THR A 291 5.14 -17.16 -33.40
N THR A 292 3.85 -17.32 -33.13
CA THR A 292 2.87 -16.23 -33.20
C THR A 292 3.30 -15.08 -32.28
N PRO A 293 3.33 -13.84 -32.78
CA PRO A 293 3.71 -12.70 -31.96
C PRO A 293 2.66 -12.46 -30.85
N PRO A 294 3.09 -12.09 -29.63
CA PRO A 294 2.17 -11.81 -28.55
C PRO A 294 1.38 -10.53 -28.81
N THR A 295 0.11 -10.53 -28.42
CA THR A 295 -0.75 -9.35 -28.40
C THR A 295 -0.50 -8.52 -27.13
N PRO A 296 -0.60 -7.17 -27.23
CA PRO A 296 -0.50 -6.31 -26.05
C PRO A 296 -1.70 -6.53 -25.12
N LEU A 297 -1.52 -6.17 -23.84
CA LEU A 297 -2.61 -6.18 -22.85
C LEU A 297 -3.69 -5.18 -23.29
N PRO A 298 -4.96 -5.61 -23.47
CA PRO A 298 -6.06 -4.71 -23.81
C PRO A 298 -6.39 -3.76 -22.65
N PRO A 299 -7.12 -2.66 -22.92
CA PRO A 299 -7.73 -1.87 -21.86
C PRO A 299 -8.64 -2.73 -20.97
N LEU A 300 -8.69 -2.43 -19.68
CA LEU A 300 -9.57 -3.12 -18.74
C LEU A 300 -11.03 -2.77 -19.04
N ALA A 301 -11.84 -3.79 -19.29
CA ALA A 301 -13.28 -3.63 -19.43
C ALA A 301 -13.98 -3.77 -18.07
N ALA A 302 -15.06 -3.02 -17.88
CA ALA A 302 -15.96 -3.26 -16.75
C ALA A 302 -16.70 -4.60 -16.95
N ALA A 303 -16.96 -5.32 -15.86
CA ALA A 303 -17.91 -6.43 -15.89
C ALA A 303 -19.28 -5.91 -16.37
N GLU A 304 -19.94 -6.67 -17.25
CA GLU A 304 -21.36 -6.45 -17.55
C GLU A 304 -22.17 -6.76 -16.29
N ARG A 305 -23.16 -5.90 -15.99
CA ARG A 305 -24.06 -6.06 -14.84
C ARG A 305 -25.16 -7.06 -15.13
#